data_AF-A0A2X5SAU2-F1
#
_entry.id   AF-A0A2X5SAU2-F1
#
_cell.length_a   1.000
_cell.length_b   1.000
_cell.length_c   1.000
_cell.angle_alpha   90.00
_cell.angle_beta   90.00
_cell.angle_gamma   90.00
#
_symmetry.space_group_name_H-M   'P 1'
#
loop_
_entity.id
_entity.type
_entity.pdbx_description
1 polymer ?
#
loop_
_entity_poly.entity_id
_entity_poly.type
_entity_poly.pdbx_seq_one_letter_code
_entity_poly.pdbx_strand_id
1 'polypeptide(L)'
;MFRVYHSNQLDILKDLTAHLINREPLADPFSKEVILVQSPGMAQWLQMALAEEFSVAANIEFPLPASFIWQMFVCVLPGIPKQSAFNKSAMSWKLMKLLPGLLSEDTFLPLRHYLNDDEDKRKLFQLSSRIADLFDQYLVYRPDWLNLWEQQQMADGPGEAQQWQAPLWRALVAYTAELEQPEWHRANLYSRFIEALENGDTCPEGLPPRVFICGISALPPVYLQALQALGRHIDIHLLFTNPCRDYWGISVTPPSLRSCKVVSASCTSRNSNVRCSVIRHRPHRCLVRTVNNS
;
A
#
# COMPACT_ATOMS: atom_id res chain seq x y z
N MET A 1 8.85 6.68 14.18
CA MET A 1 9.17 7.81 13.28
C MET A 1 9.20 7.36 11.82
N PHE A 2 8.68 8.14 10.85
CA PHE A 2 8.75 7.80 9.41
C PHE A 2 9.95 8.47 8.72
N ARG A 3 10.92 7.67 8.24
CA ARG A 3 12.17 8.13 7.60
C ARG A 3 12.21 7.66 6.13
N VAL A 4 12.58 8.57 5.23
CA VAL A 4 12.77 8.25 3.80
C VAL A 4 14.23 8.43 3.42
N TYR A 5 14.80 7.41 2.80
CA TYR A 5 16.17 7.36 2.31
C TYR A 5 16.16 7.26 0.80
N HIS A 6 16.91 8.15 0.14
CA HIS A 6 17.03 8.17 -1.31
C HIS A 6 18.43 7.73 -1.73
N SER A 7 18.52 6.87 -2.73
CA SER A 7 19.76 6.45 -3.40
C SER A 7 19.45 6.05 -4.83
N ASN A 8 20.38 6.23 -5.76
CA ASN A 8 20.24 5.69 -7.12
C ASN A 8 20.70 4.22 -7.24
N GLN A 9 21.30 3.66 -6.17
CA GLN A 9 21.79 2.30 -6.11
C GLN A 9 21.09 1.54 -4.99
N LEU A 10 20.54 0.37 -5.33
CA LEU A 10 19.87 -0.50 -4.39
C LEU A 10 20.86 -1.12 -3.38
N ASP A 11 22.09 -1.40 -3.78
CA ASP A 11 23.15 -1.93 -2.91
C ASP A 11 23.43 -1.02 -1.72
N ILE A 12 23.51 0.31 -1.94
CA ILE A 12 23.68 1.30 -0.86
C ILE A 12 22.50 1.28 0.11
N LEU A 13 21.29 1.07 -0.39
CA LEU A 13 20.09 0.97 0.44
C LEU A 13 20.09 -0.35 1.24
N LYS A 14 20.53 -1.45 0.63
CA LYS A 14 20.76 -2.72 1.34
C LYS A 14 21.80 -2.54 2.45
N ASP A 15 22.93 -1.90 2.16
CA ASP A 15 24.01 -1.65 3.12
C ASP A 15 23.49 -0.83 4.29
N LEU A 16 22.69 0.20 4.00
CA LEU A 16 22.04 1.01 5.02
C LEU A 16 21.07 0.19 5.88
N THR A 17 20.27 -0.68 5.26
CA THR A 17 19.35 -1.57 5.98
C THR A 17 20.13 -2.47 6.93
N ALA A 18 21.19 -3.12 6.43
CA ALA A 18 22.02 -3.98 7.25
C ALA A 18 22.70 -3.22 8.40
N HIS A 19 23.20 -2.01 8.12
CA HIS A 19 23.79 -1.14 9.13
C HIS A 19 22.78 -0.76 10.23
N LEU A 20 21.55 -0.41 9.87
CA LEU A 20 20.50 -0.07 10.83
C LEU A 20 20.12 -1.28 11.70
N ILE A 21 20.01 -2.47 11.09
CA ILE A 21 19.70 -3.70 11.82
C ILE A 21 20.80 -4.02 12.85
N ASN A 22 22.07 -3.96 12.44
CA ASN A 22 23.21 -4.28 13.31
C ASN A 22 23.43 -3.24 14.41
N ARG A 23 23.21 -1.95 14.09
CA ARG A 23 23.41 -0.85 15.04
C ARG A 23 22.41 -0.89 16.20
N GLU A 24 21.17 -1.26 15.90
CA GLU A 24 20.07 -1.30 16.87
C GLU A 24 19.38 -2.67 16.77
N PRO A 25 19.95 -3.74 17.36
CA PRO A 25 19.28 -5.04 17.38
C PRO A 25 17.93 -4.99 18.09
N LEU A 26 17.00 -5.86 17.69
CA LEU A 26 15.71 -5.98 18.38
C LEU A 26 15.93 -6.46 19.83
N ALA A 27 15.12 -5.93 20.76
CA ALA A 27 15.25 -6.26 22.18
C ALA A 27 14.82 -7.71 22.49
N ASP A 28 13.82 -8.23 21.78
CA ASP A 28 13.36 -9.60 21.90
C ASP A 28 13.98 -10.47 20.79
N PRO A 29 14.69 -11.57 21.13
CA PRO A 29 15.35 -12.43 20.15
C PRO A 29 14.38 -13.21 19.24
N PHE A 30 13.10 -13.36 19.60
CA PHE A 30 12.10 -14.03 18.75
C PHE A 30 11.29 -13.07 17.89
N SER A 31 11.44 -11.77 18.13
CA SER A 31 10.84 -10.75 17.27
C SER A 31 11.43 -10.81 15.88
N LYS A 32 10.56 -10.64 14.88
CA LYS A 32 10.92 -10.76 13.47
C LYS A 32 11.30 -9.39 12.92
N GLU A 33 12.32 -9.35 12.07
CA GLU A 33 12.53 -8.19 11.21
C GLU A 33 11.47 -8.17 10.11
N VAL A 34 10.92 -6.99 9.80
CA VAL A 34 9.89 -6.85 8.76
C VAL A 34 10.42 -5.97 7.65
N ILE A 35 10.52 -6.51 6.44
CA ILE A 35 10.97 -5.81 5.25
C ILE A 35 9.92 -5.92 4.14
N LEU A 36 9.17 -4.85 3.90
CA LEU A 36 8.19 -4.80 2.82
C LEU A 36 8.89 -4.83 1.47
N VAL A 37 8.46 -5.74 0.60
CA VAL A 37 8.98 -5.90 -0.76
C VAL A 37 7.83 -6.01 -1.76
N GLN A 38 8.11 -5.76 -3.03
CA GLN A 38 7.11 -5.86 -4.10
C GLN A 38 7.10 -7.22 -4.80
N SER A 39 8.15 -8.03 -4.65
CA SER A 39 8.26 -9.32 -5.35
C SER A 39 9.02 -10.38 -4.53
N PRO A 40 8.75 -11.67 -4.76
CA PRO A 40 9.53 -12.76 -4.17
C PRO A 40 11.01 -12.70 -4.54
N GLY A 41 11.34 -12.24 -5.75
CA GLY A 41 12.74 -12.09 -6.19
C GLY A 41 13.51 -11.06 -5.35
N MET A 42 12.86 -9.95 -4.98
CA MET A 42 13.45 -8.96 -4.08
C MET A 42 13.64 -9.52 -2.67
N ALA A 43 12.68 -10.31 -2.16
CA ALA A 43 12.82 -11.00 -0.87
C ALA A 43 14.04 -11.92 -0.86
N GLN A 44 14.18 -12.77 -1.88
CA GLN A 44 15.29 -13.71 -2.00
C GLN A 44 16.64 -12.99 -2.11
N TRP A 45 16.71 -11.94 -2.94
CA TRP A 45 17.91 -11.13 -3.10
C TRP A 45 18.32 -10.47 -1.77
N LEU A 46 17.39 -9.82 -1.07
CA LEU A 46 17.66 -9.21 0.24
C LEU A 46 18.08 -10.25 1.27
N GLN A 47 17.43 -11.42 1.30
CA GLN A 47 17.77 -12.48 2.24
C GLN A 47 19.22 -12.97 2.03
N MET A 48 19.62 -13.20 0.77
CA MET A 48 21.01 -13.58 0.44
C MET A 48 21.99 -12.45 0.78
N ALA A 49 21.69 -11.21 0.39
CA ALA A 49 22.57 -10.07 0.58
C ALA A 49 22.74 -9.69 2.08
N LEU A 50 21.71 -9.90 2.90
CA LEU A 50 21.81 -9.75 4.36
C LEU A 50 22.58 -10.91 5.00
N ALA A 51 22.44 -12.14 4.48
CA ALA A 51 23.19 -13.30 4.98
C ALA A 51 24.70 -13.16 4.70
N GLU A 52 25.09 -12.56 3.57
CA GLU A 52 26.49 -12.25 3.28
C GLU A 52 27.08 -11.25 4.28
N GLU A 53 26.31 -10.26 4.73
CA GLU A 53 26.75 -9.25 5.71
C GLU A 53 26.78 -9.81 7.15
N PHE A 54 25.77 -10.60 7.53
CA PHE A 54 25.58 -11.10 8.89
C PHE A 54 26.06 -12.53 9.11
N SER A 55 26.62 -13.19 8.09
CA SER A 55 26.84 -14.64 8.00
C SER A 55 25.56 -15.51 8.02
N VAL A 56 24.44 -15.00 8.57
CA VAL A 56 23.14 -15.67 8.59
C VAL A 56 22.01 -14.62 8.51
N ALA A 57 21.01 -14.87 7.67
CA ALA A 57 19.76 -14.12 7.64
C ALA A 57 18.59 -15.04 7.98
N ALA A 58 18.05 -14.88 9.20
CA ALA A 58 16.95 -15.68 9.72
C ALA A 58 15.91 -14.80 10.40
N ASN A 59 14.69 -15.31 10.55
CA ASN A 59 13.57 -14.63 11.22
C ASN A 59 13.20 -13.26 10.61
N ILE A 60 13.32 -13.12 9.29
CA ILE A 60 12.93 -11.91 8.52
C ILE A 60 11.66 -12.22 7.74
N GLU A 61 10.63 -11.38 7.88
CA GLU A 61 9.42 -11.45 7.08
C GLU A 61 9.48 -10.47 5.91
N PHE A 62 9.05 -10.95 4.74
CA PHE A 62 9.01 -10.16 3.51
C PHE A 62 7.56 -10.00 2.98
N PRO A 63 6.66 -9.34 3.71
CA PRO A 63 5.28 -9.20 3.27
C PRO A 63 5.14 -8.17 2.14
N LEU A 64 4.13 -8.36 1.29
CA LEU A 64 3.70 -7.33 0.35
C LEU A 64 3.05 -6.17 1.10
N PRO A 65 3.14 -4.91 0.60
CA PRO A 65 2.54 -3.76 1.27
C PRO A 65 1.06 -3.93 1.60
N ALA A 66 0.27 -4.47 0.67
CA ALA A 66 -1.16 -4.69 0.87
C ALA A 66 -1.45 -5.67 2.03
N SER A 67 -0.66 -6.74 2.14
CA SER A 67 -0.78 -7.74 3.20
C SER A 67 -0.36 -7.18 4.55
N PHE A 68 0.74 -6.43 4.58
CA PHE A 68 1.23 -5.77 5.79
C PHE A 68 0.20 -4.76 6.33
N ILE A 69 -0.34 -3.87 5.49
CA ILE A 69 -1.34 -2.90 5.92
C ILE A 69 -2.58 -3.59 6.50
N TRP A 70 -3.04 -4.69 5.89
CA TRP A 70 -4.16 -5.45 6.44
C TRP A 70 -3.83 -6.08 7.80
N GLN A 71 -2.62 -6.62 7.98
CA GLN A 71 -2.18 -7.12 9.29
C GLN A 71 -2.20 -6.01 10.34
N MET A 72 -1.76 -4.80 9.97
CA MET A 72 -1.80 -3.65 10.89
C MET A 72 -3.24 -3.24 11.23
N PHE A 73 -4.19 -3.34 10.30
CA PHE A 73 -5.61 -3.15 10.62
C PHE A 73 -6.08 -4.15 11.68
N VAL A 74 -5.71 -5.43 11.57
CA VAL A 74 -6.08 -6.46 12.54
C VAL A 74 -5.45 -6.22 13.91
N CYS A 75 -4.22 -5.68 13.97
CA CYS A 75 -3.56 -5.37 15.24
C CYS A 75 -4.16 -4.14 15.93
N VAL A 76 -4.49 -3.09 15.17
CA VAL A 76 -4.88 -1.78 15.73
C VAL A 76 -6.39 -1.68 15.97
N LEU A 77 -7.20 -2.25 15.08
CA LEU A 77 -8.65 -2.12 15.13
C LEU A 77 -9.29 -3.39 15.71
N PRO A 78 -10.25 -3.27 16.64
CA PRO A 78 -10.90 -4.43 17.24
C PRO A 78 -11.86 -5.12 16.25
N GLY A 79 -11.94 -6.44 16.32
CA GLY A 79 -12.95 -7.22 15.59
C GLY A 79 -12.71 -7.37 14.08
N ILE A 80 -11.52 -7.03 13.57
CA ILE A 80 -11.18 -7.20 12.15
C ILE A 80 -10.76 -8.67 11.89
N PRO A 81 -11.33 -9.35 10.89
CA PRO A 81 -10.95 -10.71 10.54
C PRO A 81 -9.54 -10.75 9.93
N LYS A 82 -8.84 -11.88 10.12
CA LYS A 82 -7.51 -12.11 9.53
C LYS A 82 -7.49 -12.00 8.00
N GLN A 83 -8.63 -12.25 7.34
CA GLN A 83 -8.80 -12.11 5.90
C GLN A 83 -10.07 -11.31 5.60
N SER A 84 -10.00 -10.40 4.63
CA SER A 84 -11.17 -9.65 4.18
C SER A 84 -12.15 -10.55 3.42
N ALA A 85 -13.44 -10.35 3.68
CA ALA A 85 -14.53 -10.92 2.89
C ALA A 85 -14.61 -10.35 1.45
N PHE A 86 -13.88 -9.26 1.19
CA PHE A 86 -13.77 -8.55 -0.09
C PHE A 86 -12.43 -8.80 -0.77
N ASN A 87 -11.80 -9.96 -0.55
CA ASN A 87 -10.67 -10.35 -1.37
C ASN A 87 -11.13 -10.67 -2.81
N LYS A 88 -10.25 -10.47 -3.80
CA LYS A 88 -10.55 -10.67 -5.23
C LYS A 88 -11.28 -12.00 -5.51
N SER A 89 -10.76 -13.12 -5.02
CA SER A 89 -11.34 -14.44 -5.27
C SER A 89 -12.76 -14.58 -4.71
N ALA A 90 -13.00 -14.14 -3.47
CA ALA A 90 -14.32 -14.17 -2.86
C ALA A 90 -15.31 -13.25 -3.59
N MET A 91 -14.87 -12.05 -3.98
CA MET A 91 -15.68 -11.13 -4.78
C MET A 91 -16.07 -11.75 -6.12
N SER A 92 -15.15 -12.42 -6.82
CA SER A 92 -15.45 -13.10 -8.10
C SER A 92 -16.62 -14.09 -7.96
N TRP A 93 -16.61 -14.91 -6.92
CA TRP A 93 -17.67 -15.91 -6.69
C TRP A 93 -19.00 -15.28 -6.28
N LYS A 94 -18.97 -14.27 -5.40
CA LYS A 94 -20.17 -13.51 -5.01
C LYS A 94 -20.80 -12.80 -6.21
N LEU A 95 -19.98 -12.14 -7.03
CA LEU A 95 -20.43 -11.46 -8.25
C LEU A 95 -21.00 -12.44 -9.27
N MET A 96 -20.39 -13.62 -9.42
CA MET A 96 -20.92 -14.68 -10.30
C MET A 96 -22.32 -15.14 -9.88
N LYS A 97 -22.61 -15.14 -8.56
CA LYS A 97 -23.94 -15.44 -8.03
C LYS A 97 -24.92 -14.29 -8.21
N LEU A 98 -24.48 -13.04 -8.02
CA LEU A 98 -25.34 -11.85 -8.03
C LEU A 98 -25.72 -11.37 -9.43
N LEU A 99 -24.75 -11.36 -10.36
CA LEU A 99 -24.91 -10.78 -11.69
C LEU A 99 -26.19 -11.28 -12.40
N PRO A 100 -26.48 -12.60 -12.48
CA PRO A 100 -27.67 -13.09 -13.18
C PRO A 100 -29.00 -12.51 -12.67
N GLY A 101 -29.11 -12.21 -11.38
CA GLY A 101 -30.32 -11.58 -10.81
C GLY A 101 -30.46 -10.11 -11.19
N LEU A 102 -29.34 -9.38 -11.25
CA LEU A 102 -29.28 -7.96 -11.55
C LEU A 102 -29.40 -7.64 -13.05
N LEU A 103 -29.17 -8.63 -13.92
CA LEU A 103 -29.25 -8.43 -15.37
C LEU A 103 -30.64 -7.96 -15.83
N SER A 104 -31.70 -8.19 -15.06
CA SER A 104 -33.07 -7.76 -15.41
C SER A 104 -33.30 -6.25 -15.37
N GLU A 105 -32.44 -5.50 -14.67
CA GLU A 105 -32.52 -4.05 -14.58
C GLU A 105 -31.89 -3.37 -15.82
N ASP A 106 -32.49 -2.28 -16.30
CA ASP A 106 -32.02 -1.57 -17.51
C ASP A 106 -30.62 -0.97 -17.36
N THR A 107 -30.23 -0.66 -16.12
CA THR A 107 -28.89 -0.17 -15.79
C THR A 107 -27.80 -1.17 -16.17
N PHE A 108 -28.11 -2.47 -16.20
CA PHE A 108 -27.17 -3.54 -16.54
C PHE A 108 -27.24 -3.98 -18.01
N LEU A 109 -27.93 -3.22 -18.86
CA LEU A 109 -28.11 -3.53 -20.28
C LEU A 109 -26.79 -3.86 -21.03
N PRO A 110 -25.66 -3.14 -20.82
CA PRO A 110 -24.40 -3.50 -21.46
C PRO A 110 -23.89 -4.89 -21.06
N LEU A 111 -24.05 -5.26 -19.79
CA LEU A 111 -23.64 -6.57 -19.27
C LEU A 111 -24.59 -7.67 -19.74
N ARG A 112 -25.89 -7.38 -19.81
CA ARG A 112 -26.91 -8.29 -20.34
C ARG A 112 -26.60 -8.69 -21.78
N HIS A 113 -26.27 -7.71 -22.63
CA HIS A 113 -25.87 -7.99 -24.02
C HIS A 113 -24.57 -8.81 -24.10
N TYR A 114 -23.58 -8.51 -23.28
CA TYR A 114 -22.32 -9.25 -23.27
C TYR A 114 -22.49 -10.72 -22.85
N LEU A 115 -23.34 -10.97 -21.85
CA LEU A 115 -23.63 -12.30 -21.32
C LEU A 115 -24.68 -13.07 -22.14
N ASN A 116 -25.11 -12.55 -23.29
CA ASN A 116 -25.97 -13.32 -24.19
C ASN A 116 -25.22 -14.57 -24.70
N ASP A 117 -25.96 -15.67 -24.82
CA ASP A 117 -25.45 -16.95 -25.33
C ASP A 117 -24.25 -17.52 -24.51
N ASP A 118 -24.30 -17.43 -23.17
CA ASP A 118 -23.29 -17.97 -22.25
C ASP A 118 -23.70 -19.32 -21.63
N GLU A 119 -23.91 -20.34 -22.48
CA GLU A 119 -24.40 -21.66 -22.05
C GLU A 119 -23.47 -22.36 -21.05
N ASP A 120 -22.14 -22.17 -21.19
CA ASP A 120 -21.12 -22.79 -20.34
C ASP A 120 -20.69 -21.93 -19.14
N LYS A 121 -21.34 -20.77 -18.92
CA LYS A 121 -21.05 -19.80 -17.85
C LYS A 121 -19.62 -19.22 -17.87
N ARG A 122 -18.90 -19.36 -18.98
CA ARG A 122 -17.51 -18.91 -19.09
C ARG A 122 -17.43 -17.39 -19.11
N LYS A 123 -18.30 -16.72 -19.88
CA LYS A 123 -18.32 -15.25 -19.94
C LYS A 123 -18.70 -14.68 -18.59
N LEU A 124 -19.67 -15.30 -17.90
CA LEU A 124 -20.08 -14.89 -16.56
C LEU A 124 -18.93 -14.94 -15.56
N PHE A 125 -18.17 -16.04 -15.51
CA PHE A 125 -17.03 -16.16 -14.58
C PHE A 125 -15.90 -15.17 -14.92
N GLN A 126 -15.58 -15.01 -16.22
CA GLN A 126 -14.57 -14.06 -16.68
C GLN A 126 -14.95 -12.62 -16.34
N LEU A 127 -16.20 -12.23 -16.61
CA LEU A 127 -16.73 -10.91 -16.29
C LEU A 127 -16.72 -10.66 -14.77
N SER A 128 -17.22 -11.62 -13.99
CA SER A 128 -17.24 -11.52 -12.52
C SER A 128 -15.82 -11.34 -11.96
N SER A 129 -14.85 -12.07 -12.50
CA SER A 129 -13.45 -11.95 -12.12
C SER A 129 -12.84 -10.61 -12.52
N ARG A 130 -13.18 -10.09 -13.71
CA ARG A 130 -12.70 -8.80 -14.19
C ARG A 130 -13.29 -7.64 -13.39
N ILE A 131 -14.56 -7.74 -12.99
CA ILE A 131 -15.21 -6.76 -12.11
C ILE A 131 -14.61 -6.82 -10.71
N ALA A 132 -14.40 -8.02 -10.14
CA ALA A 132 -13.70 -8.19 -8.87
C ALA A 132 -12.30 -7.59 -8.89
N ASP A 133 -11.58 -7.73 -10.01
CA ASP A 133 -10.28 -7.07 -10.24
C ASP A 133 -10.35 -5.54 -10.21
N LEU A 134 -11.41 -4.96 -10.78
CA LEU A 134 -11.62 -3.51 -10.75
C LEU A 134 -12.00 -3.04 -9.35
N PHE A 135 -12.86 -3.76 -8.63
CA PHE A 135 -13.22 -3.42 -7.26
C PHE A 135 -12.01 -3.54 -6.30
N ASP A 136 -11.15 -4.55 -6.45
CA ASP A 136 -9.90 -4.62 -5.67
C ASP A 136 -8.97 -3.43 -5.95
N GLN A 137 -8.92 -2.94 -7.19
CA GLN A 137 -8.20 -1.70 -7.52
C GLN A 137 -8.87 -0.46 -6.92
N TYR A 138 -10.20 -0.34 -6.98
CA TYR A 138 -10.93 0.79 -6.39
C TYR A 138 -10.74 0.84 -4.87
N LEU A 139 -10.74 -0.31 -4.19
CA LEU A 139 -10.46 -0.41 -2.75
C LEU A 139 -9.11 0.20 -2.33
N VAL A 140 -8.16 0.35 -3.26
CA VAL A 140 -6.82 0.90 -3.01
C VAL A 140 -6.63 2.29 -3.62
N TYR A 141 -7.05 2.51 -4.87
CA TYR A 141 -6.75 3.75 -5.60
C TYR A 141 -7.89 4.76 -5.59
N ARG A 142 -9.13 4.32 -5.37
CA ARG A 142 -10.33 5.17 -5.34
C ARG A 142 -11.29 4.73 -4.23
N PRO A 143 -10.83 4.62 -2.97
CA PRO A 143 -11.68 4.19 -1.86
C PRO A 143 -12.88 5.12 -1.67
N ASP A 144 -12.71 6.41 -1.99
CA ASP A 144 -13.77 7.43 -1.94
C ASP A 144 -14.97 7.08 -2.83
N TRP A 145 -14.74 6.47 -4.01
CA TRP A 145 -15.82 6.08 -4.91
C TRP A 145 -16.72 5.02 -4.26
N LEU A 146 -16.13 4.01 -3.63
CA LEU A 146 -16.87 2.92 -2.99
C LEU A 146 -17.67 3.45 -1.79
N ASN A 147 -17.06 4.32 -0.99
CA ASN A 147 -17.73 4.97 0.15
C ASN A 147 -18.94 5.82 -0.32
N LEU A 148 -18.82 6.56 -1.43
CA LEU A 148 -19.92 7.32 -2.02
C LEU A 148 -21.02 6.40 -2.56
N TRP A 149 -20.65 5.34 -3.27
CA TRP A 149 -21.60 4.39 -3.86
C TRP A 149 -22.43 3.67 -2.81
N GLU A 150 -21.83 3.31 -1.67
CA GLU A 150 -22.52 2.74 -0.50
C GLU A 150 -23.56 3.71 0.08
N GLN A 151 -23.28 5.02 0.05
CA GLN A 151 -24.20 6.08 0.45
C GLN A 151 -25.23 6.46 -0.63
N GLN A 152 -25.33 5.68 -1.71
CA GLN A 152 -26.18 5.96 -2.88
C GLN A 152 -25.83 7.25 -3.62
N GLN A 153 -24.61 7.75 -3.46
CA GLN A 153 -24.10 8.91 -4.16
C GLN A 153 -23.25 8.49 -5.37
N MET A 154 -23.20 9.37 -6.37
CA MET A 154 -22.39 9.20 -7.57
C MET A 154 -21.05 9.88 -7.37
N ALA A 155 -19.95 9.22 -7.74
CA ALA A 155 -18.62 9.82 -7.71
C ALA A 155 -18.32 10.56 -9.02
N ASP A 156 -17.44 11.55 -8.94
CA ASP A 156 -16.94 12.29 -10.09
C ASP A 156 -15.80 11.54 -10.80
N GLY A 157 -15.87 11.46 -12.13
CA GLY A 157 -14.81 10.90 -12.98
C GLY A 157 -15.00 9.50 -13.60
N PRO A 158 -15.72 8.51 -13.02
CA PRO A 158 -15.83 7.16 -13.62
C PRO A 158 -16.73 7.09 -14.86
N GLY A 159 -17.39 8.18 -15.24
CA GLY A 159 -18.24 8.25 -16.44
C GLY A 159 -19.49 7.36 -16.34
N GLU A 160 -20.02 6.95 -17.49
CA GLU A 160 -21.28 6.20 -17.58
C GLU A 160 -21.20 4.79 -16.97
N ALA A 161 -20.00 4.19 -16.90
CA ALA A 161 -19.83 2.85 -16.31
C ALA A 161 -20.20 2.80 -14.82
N GLN A 162 -20.14 3.94 -14.12
CA GLN A 162 -20.60 4.05 -12.73
C GLN A 162 -22.06 3.66 -12.56
N GLN A 163 -22.89 3.86 -13.60
CA GLN A 163 -24.32 3.58 -13.54
C GLN A 163 -24.59 2.13 -13.12
N TRP A 164 -23.84 1.16 -13.65
CA TRP A 164 -23.97 -0.25 -13.27
C TRP A 164 -22.98 -0.68 -12.18
N GLN A 165 -21.80 -0.05 -12.09
CA GLN A 165 -20.80 -0.42 -11.08
C GLN A 165 -21.22 -0.08 -9.66
N ALA A 166 -21.80 1.11 -9.45
CA ALA A 166 -22.27 1.55 -8.14
C ALA A 166 -23.38 0.67 -7.54
N PRO A 167 -24.49 0.36 -8.25
CA PRO A 167 -25.49 -0.58 -7.74
C PRO A 167 -24.94 -1.99 -7.57
N LEU A 168 -24.03 -2.44 -8.44
CA LEU A 168 -23.39 -3.75 -8.29
C LEU A 168 -22.53 -3.84 -7.04
N TRP A 169 -21.77 -2.80 -6.72
CA TRP A 169 -21.00 -2.73 -5.47
C TRP A 169 -21.92 -2.78 -4.27
N ARG A 170 -23.01 -1.99 -4.25
CA ARG A 170 -24.01 -2.05 -3.18
C ARG A 170 -24.61 -3.44 -3.01
N ALA A 171 -24.96 -4.11 -4.12
CA ALA A 171 -25.49 -5.47 -4.09
C ALA A 171 -24.46 -6.46 -3.53
N LEU A 172 -23.17 -6.30 -3.86
CA LEU A 172 -22.08 -7.11 -3.31
C LEU A 172 -21.92 -6.93 -1.80
N VAL A 173 -21.99 -5.68 -1.31
CA VAL A 173 -21.94 -5.38 0.13
C VAL A 173 -23.15 -5.97 0.85
N ALA A 174 -24.36 -5.75 0.34
CA ALA A 174 -25.60 -6.30 0.92
C ALA A 174 -25.58 -7.83 0.98
N TYR A 175 -25.20 -8.49 -0.12
CA TYR A 175 -25.08 -9.95 -0.15
C TYR A 175 -24.00 -10.50 0.78
N THR A 176 -22.92 -9.74 0.99
CA THR A 176 -21.88 -10.11 1.97
C THR A 176 -22.43 -10.05 3.40
N ALA A 177 -23.27 -9.06 3.70
CA ALA A 177 -23.96 -8.98 4.99
C ALA A 177 -25.00 -10.09 5.17
N GLU A 178 -25.75 -10.46 4.13
CA GLU A 178 -26.67 -11.61 4.14
C GLU A 178 -25.97 -12.93 4.43
N LEU A 179 -24.71 -13.07 4.00
CA LEU A 179 -23.85 -14.23 4.30
C LEU A 179 -23.24 -14.17 5.72
N GLU A 180 -23.63 -13.21 6.55
CA GLU A 180 -23.10 -12.99 7.91
C GLU A 180 -21.57 -12.79 7.93
N GLN A 181 -21.02 -12.25 6.85
CA GLN A 181 -19.59 -11.99 6.74
C GLN A 181 -19.26 -10.55 7.15
N PRO A 182 -18.06 -10.29 7.70
CA PRO A 182 -17.69 -8.93 8.10
C PRO A 182 -17.73 -7.93 6.94
N GLU A 183 -18.33 -6.77 7.19
CA GLU A 183 -18.43 -5.65 6.24
C GLU A 183 -17.10 -4.92 6.00
N TRP A 184 -16.03 -5.36 6.66
CA TRP A 184 -14.72 -4.72 6.63
C TRP A 184 -14.01 -4.92 5.30
N HIS A 185 -13.77 -3.80 4.63
CA HIS A 185 -12.97 -3.71 3.41
C HIS A 185 -11.96 -2.57 3.52
N ARG A 186 -10.97 -2.53 2.63
CA ARG A 186 -9.86 -1.58 2.77
C ARG A 186 -10.35 -0.12 2.78
N ALA A 187 -11.34 0.21 1.95
CA ALA A 187 -11.82 1.58 1.79
C ALA A 187 -12.49 2.14 3.06
N ASN A 188 -13.24 1.32 3.81
CA ASN A 188 -13.89 1.77 5.06
C ASN A 188 -12.99 1.66 6.31
N LEU A 189 -11.88 0.94 6.23
CA LEU A 189 -10.93 0.80 7.35
C LEU A 189 -9.84 1.86 7.38
N TYR A 190 -9.43 2.43 6.24
CA TYR A 190 -8.30 3.38 6.20
C TYR A 190 -8.49 4.59 7.13
N SER A 191 -9.64 5.25 7.05
CA SER A 191 -9.94 6.45 7.85
C SER A 191 -9.92 6.12 9.33
N ARG A 192 -10.61 5.04 9.74
CA ARG A 192 -10.66 4.58 11.13
C ARG A 192 -9.29 4.19 11.67
N PHE A 193 -8.47 3.53 10.84
CA PHE A 193 -7.12 3.14 11.20
C PHE A 193 -6.21 4.34 11.45
N ILE A 194 -6.25 5.32 10.54
CA ILE A 194 -5.47 6.56 10.68
C ILE A 194 -5.94 7.32 11.92
N GLU A 195 -7.24 7.50 12.09
CA GLU A 195 -7.83 8.20 13.24
C GLU A 195 -7.46 7.53 14.57
N ALA A 196 -7.52 6.19 14.66
CA ALA A 196 -7.12 5.44 15.85
C ALA A 196 -5.65 5.65 16.21
N LEU A 197 -4.76 5.70 15.21
CA LEU A 197 -3.32 5.91 15.43
C LEU A 197 -2.97 7.38 15.69
N GLU A 198 -3.71 8.32 15.12
CA GLU A 198 -3.48 9.76 15.34
C GLU A 198 -3.95 10.22 16.71
N ASN A 199 -5.09 9.69 17.18
CA ASN A 199 -5.68 10.00 18.48
C ASN A 199 -5.12 9.15 19.62
N GLY A 200 -4.53 7.99 19.33
CA GLY A 200 -3.89 7.15 20.33
C GLY A 200 -2.55 7.72 20.76
N ASP A 201 -2.37 7.97 22.06
CA ASP A 201 -1.07 8.37 22.64
C ASP A 201 -0.16 7.18 22.94
N THR A 202 -0.74 5.98 23.07
CA THR A 202 -0.02 4.74 23.37
C THR A 202 0.17 3.90 22.12
N CYS A 203 1.33 3.28 21.98
CA CYS A 203 1.61 2.33 20.90
C CYS A 203 0.69 1.10 21.03
N PRO A 204 -0.12 0.77 20.01
CA PRO A 204 -0.93 -0.44 20.01
C PRO A 204 -0.10 -1.72 20.17
N GLU A 205 -0.62 -2.69 20.92
CA GLU A 205 0.05 -3.98 21.11
C GLU A 205 0.15 -4.76 19.79
N GLY A 206 1.24 -5.51 19.63
CA GLY A 206 1.46 -6.38 18.46
C GLY A 206 2.01 -5.69 17.22
N LEU A 207 2.25 -4.38 17.24
CA LEU A 207 2.97 -3.70 16.16
C LEU A 207 4.47 -4.08 16.18
N PRO A 208 5.10 -4.25 15.00
CA PRO A 208 6.54 -4.48 14.94
C PRO A 208 7.30 -3.22 15.39
N PRO A 209 8.45 -3.37 16.09
CA PRO A 209 9.22 -2.21 16.57
C PRO A 209 9.75 -1.35 15.42
N ARG A 210 10.08 -1.98 14.29
CA ARG A 210 10.52 -1.31 13.06
C ARG A 210 10.08 -2.04 11.80
N VAL A 211 9.96 -1.29 10.72
CA VAL A 211 9.63 -1.78 9.39
C VAL A 211 10.55 -1.13 8.36
N PHE A 212 11.15 -1.94 7.50
CA PHE A 212 11.86 -1.49 6.32
C PHE A 212 10.98 -1.64 5.09
N ILE A 213 11.15 -0.76 4.11
CA ILE A 213 10.44 -0.85 2.82
C ILE A 213 11.50 -0.73 1.73
N CYS A 214 11.74 -1.84 1.01
CA CYS A 214 12.88 -1.97 0.09
C CYS A 214 12.42 -2.35 -1.31
N GLY A 215 13.01 -1.69 -2.32
CA GLY A 215 12.79 -2.05 -3.72
C GLY A 215 11.38 -1.76 -4.23
N ILE A 216 10.66 -0.82 -3.60
CA ILE A 216 9.32 -0.37 -4.01
C ILE A 216 9.42 1.04 -4.55
N SER A 217 9.22 1.20 -5.87
CA SER A 217 9.31 2.49 -6.56
C SER A 217 7.98 3.26 -6.61
N ALA A 218 6.88 2.64 -6.22
CA ALA A 218 5.58 3.29 -6.15
C ALA A 218 4.72 2.66 -5.05
N LEU A 219 4.08 3.51 -4.23
CA LEU A 219 3.09 3.12 -3.24
C LEU A 219 1.80 3.92 -3.47
N PRO A 220 0.62 3.30 -3.31
CA PRO A 220 -0.64 4.02 -3.33
C PRO A 220 -0.65 5.15 -2.29
N PRO A 221 -1.28 6.31 -2.58
CA PRO A 221 -1.34 7.43 -1.63
C PRO A 221 -1.88 7.05 -0.25
N VAL A 222 -2.92 6.21 -0.21
CA VAL A 222 -3.52 5.74 1.05
C VAL A 222 -2.58 4.82 1.84
N TYR A 223 -1.69 4.08 1.18
CA TYR A 223 -0.69 3.27 1.89
C TYR A 223 0.36 4.19 2.52
N LEU A 224 0.78 5.25 1.83
CA LEU A 224 1.70 6.23 2.40
C LEU A 224 1.09 6.96 3.61
N GLN A 225 -0.19 7.34 3.54
CA GLN A 225 -0.91 7.94 4.67
C GLN A 225 -0.99 6.98 5.87
N ALA A 226 -1.38 5.73 5.64
CA ALA A 226 -1.44 4.71 6.67
C ALA A 226 -0.06 4.43 7.31
N LEU A 227 1.00 4.34 6.50
CA LEU A 227 2.37 4.19 6.99
C LEU A 227 2.85 5.44 7.74
N GLN A 228 2.46 6.64 7.31
CA GLN A 228 2.79 7.87 8.01
C GLN A 228 2.15 7.91 9.41
N ALA A 229 0.88 7.49 9.53
CA ALA A 229 0.18 7.37 10.80
C ALA A 229 0.84 6.32 11.71
N LEU A 230 1.17 5.14 11.17
CA LEU A 230 1.95 4.11 11.88
C LEU A 230 3.31 4.63 12.34
N GLY A 231 3.95 5.46 11.52
CA GLY A 231 5.25 6.07 11.82
C GLY A 231 5.26 6.99 13.03
N ARG A 232 4.11 7.30 13.64
CA ARG A 232 4.02 7.98 14.95
C ARG A 232 4.40 7.04 16.11
N HIS A 233 4.12 5.75 15.95
CA HIS A 233 4.25 4.72 17.00
C HIS A 233 5.45 3.80 16.78
N ILE A 234 5.77 3.50 15.52
CA ILE A 234 6.84 2.58 15.14
C ILE A 234 7.86 3.25 14.22
N ASP A 235 9.05 2.65 14.10
CA ASP A 235 10.08 3.16 13.20
C ASP A 235 9.94 2.60 11.79
N ILE A 236 9.64 3.46 10.83
CA ILE A 236 9.46 3.09 9.43
C ILE A 236 10.59 3.68 8.62
N HIS A 237 11.29 2.81 7.90
CA HIS A 237 12.42 3.14 7.05
C HIS A 237 12.05 2.84 5.60
N LEU A 238 11.72 3.88 4.83
CA LEU A 238 11.44 3.77 3.40
C LEU A 238 12.73 3.95 2.60
N LEU A 239 13.22 2.88 1.98
CA LEU A 239 14.42 2.86 1.15
C LEU A 239 14.03 2.97 -0.32
N PHE A 240 14.03 4.21 -0.81
CA PHE A 240 13.51 4.56 -2.12
C PHE A 240 14.64 4.73 -3.14
N THR A 241 14.67 3.83 -4.13
CA THR A 241 15.63 3.91 -5.24
C THR A 241 15.23 5.05 -6.19
N ASN A 242 15.87 6.21 -6.02
CA ASN A 242 15.62 7.42 -6.80
C ASN A 242 16.72 7.62 -7.86
N PRO A 243 16.38 7.65 -9.17
CA PRO A 243 17.37 7.83 -10.22
C PRO A 243 18.00 9.23 -10.25
N CYS A 244 17.39 10.22 -9.57
CA CYS A 244 17.87 11.59 -9.53
C CYS A 244 18.08 12.06 -8.08
N ARG A 245 19.13 12.87 -7.88
CA ARG A 245 19.41 13.50 -6.58
C ARG A 245 18.47 14.65 -6.27
N ASP A 246 18.08 15.40 -7.29
CA ASP A 246 17.25 16.59 -7.18
C ASP A 246 15.76 16.24 -7.28
N TYR A 247 14.88 17.16 -6.84
CA TYR A 247 13.44 16.99 -7.02
C TYR A 247 13.06 17.19 -8.49
N TRP A 248 12.45 16.17 -9.09
CA TRP A 248 12.05 16.15 -10.50
C TRP A 248 10.53 15.96 -10.69
N GLY A 249 9.76 16.04 -9.61
CA GLY A 249 8.30 15.94 -9.67
C GLY A 249 7.62 17.22 -10.15
N ILE A 250 6.35 17.10 -10.53
CA ILE A 250 5.51 18.25 -10.89
C ILE A 250 5.09 18.96 -9.59
N SER A 251 5.20 20.29 -9.57
CA SER A 251 4.70 21.10 -8.45
C SER A 251 3.24 21.46 -8.71
N VAL A 252 2.34 21.05 -7.80
CA VAL A 252 0.88 21.30 -7.92
C VAL A 252 0.49 22.70 -7.41
N THR A 253 1.40 23.41 -6.77
CA THR A 253 1.22 24.77 -6.24
C THR A 253 2.44 25.60 -6.63
N PRO A 254 2.31 26.92 -6.94
CA PRO A 254 3.47 27.79 -7.02
C PRO A 254 4.31 27.66 -5.74
N PRO A 255 5.64 27.82 -5.80
CA PRO A 255 6.57 27.22 -4.86
C PRO A 255 6.36 27.75 -3.43
N SER A 256 5.57 27.03 -2.64
CA SER A 256 5.63 27.10 -1.19
C SER A 256 6.64 26.05 -0.75
N LEU A 257 7.78 26.53 -0.25
CA LEU A 257 8.88 25.74 0.28
C LEU A 257 8.40 24.93 1.50
N ARG A 258 7.79 23.76 1.29
CA ARG A 258 7.56 22.79 2.37
C ARG A 258 8.82 21.94 2.51
N SER A 259 9.48 22.07 3.65
CA SER A 259 10.68 21.32 3.98
C SER A 259 10.34 19.84 4.21
N CYS A 260 10.45 19.00 3.19
CA CYS A 260 10.67 17.59 3.42
C CYS A 260 12.09 17.42 3.96
N LYS A 261 12.25 16.85 5.16
CA LYS A 261 13.55 16.41 5.67
C LYS A 261 13.99 15.20 4.83
N VAL A 262 14.60 15.47 3.67
CA VAL A 262 15.27 14.44 2.87
C VAL A 262 16.56 14.07 3.60
N VAL A 263 16.63 12.81 4.03
CA VAL A 263 17.87 12.24 4.58
C VAL A 263 18.55 11.49 3.44
N SER A 264 19.64 12.07 2.93
CA SER A 264 20.51 11.37 1.99
C SER A 264 21.46 10.48 2.78
N ALA A 265 21.50 9.20 2.42
CA ALA A 265 22.51 8.28 2.91
C ALA A 265 23.64 8.25 1.88
N SER A 266 24.87 8.56 2.31
CA SER A 266 26.07 8.27 1.53
C SER A 266 26.86 7.22 2.31
N CYS A 267 26.98 6.02 1.76
CA CYS A 267 27.92 5.02 2.26
C CYS A 267 29.12 5.02 1.30
N THR A 268 30.32 5.24 1.85
CA THR A 268 31.57 5.06 1.10
C THR A 268 32.18 3.74 1.55
N SER A 269 32.34 2.78 0.62
CA SER A 269 33.10 1.57 0.84
C SER A 269 34.55 1.77 0.39
N ARG A 270 35.51 1.57 1.30
CA ARG A 270 36.92 1.31 0.98
C ARG A 270 37.39 0.21 1.91
N ASN A 271 37.81 -0.92 1.33
CA ASN A 271 38.42 -2.09 2.00
C ASN A 271 37.71 -2.52 3.30
N SER A 272 36.62 -3.28 3.16
CA SER A 272 35.93 -4.04 4.22
C SER A 272 35.42 -3.26 5.45
N ASN A 273 35.49 -1.94 5.44
CA ASN A 273 34.82 -1.07 6.40
C ASN A 273 33.84 -0.13 5.69
N VAL A 274 32.54 -0.38 5.86
CA VAL A 274 31.47 0.51 5.38
C VAL A 274 31.22 1.58 6.44
N ARG A 275 31.57 2.85 6.14
CA ARG A 275 31.11 4.00 6.93
C ARG A 275 29.86 4.58 6.28
N CYS A 276 28.69 4.26 6.83
CA CYS A 276 27.46 4.94 6.47
C CYS A 276 27.28 6.17 7.35
N SER A 277 27.39 7.37 6.76
CA SER A 277 27.07 8.62 7.44
C SER A 277 25.66 9.07 7.04
N VAL A 278 24.79 9.27 8.03
CA VAL A 278 23.51 9.93 7.84
C VAL A 278 23.76 11.42 7.68
N ILE A 279 23.78 11.93 6.45
CA ILE A 279 23.95 13.36 6.22
C ILE A 279 22.58 14.03 6.40
N ARG A 280 22.42 14.71 7.55
CA ARG A 280 21.31 15.67 7.72
C ARG A 280 21.63 16.90 6.89
N HIS A 281 21.06 17.01 5.68
CA HIS A 281 21.13 18.26 4.95
C HIS A 281 20.34 19.34 5.71
N ARG A 282 20.96 20.50 5.93
CA ARG A 282 20.22 21.74 6.24
C ARG A 282 19.23 22.00 5.07
N PRO A 283 18.07 22.62 5.31
CA PRO A 283 17.14 22.95 4.24
C PRO A 283 17.86 23.77 3.17
N HIS A 284 18.12 23.17 2.02
CA HIS A 284 18.71 23.88 0.89
C HIS A 284 17.62 24.74 0.24
N ARG A 285 17.87 26.05 0.11
CA ARG A 285 17.03 26.94 -0.69
C ARG A 285 17.20 26.56 -2.16
N CYS A 286 16.19 25.94 -2.76
CA CYS A 286 16.12 25.79 -4.21
C CYS A 286 15.77 27.15 -4.83
N LEU A 287 16.78 27.85 -5.36
CA LEU A 287 16.58 28.95 -6.31
C LEU A 287 16.34 28.34 -7.69
N VAL A 288 15.09 28.28 -8.11
CA VAL A 288 14.74 27.94 -9.50
C VAL A 288 15.01 29.18 -10.35
N ARG A 289 16.03 29.13 -11.22
CA ARG A 289 16.20 30.11 -12.29
C ARG A 289 15.14 29.84 -13.35
N THR A 290 14.23 30.78 -13.53
CA THR A 290 13.34 30.85 -14.71
C THR A 290 14.22 31.07 -15.95
N VAL A 291 14.31 30.06 -16.82
CA VAL A 291 14.81 30.25 -18.18
C VAL A 291 13.61 30.71 -19.00
N ASN A 292 13.51 32.02 -19.25
CA ASN A 292 12.62 32.55 -20.27
C ASN A 292 13.27 32.26 -21.62
N ASN A 293 12.64 31.41 -22.44
CA ASN A 293 12.95 31.34 -23.87
C ASN A 293 12.02 32.30 -24.61
N SER A 294 12.63 33.30 -25.24
CA SER A 294 12.11 34.03 -26.41
C SER A 294 12.60 33.36 -27.68
#